data_AF-A0A6H3S5U1-F1
#
_entry.id   AF-A0A6H3S5U1-F1
#
_cell.length_a   1.000
_cell.length_b   1.000
_cell.length_c   1.000
_cell.angle_alpha   90.00
_cell.angle_beta   90.00
_cell.angle_gamma   90.00
#
_symmetry.space_group_name_H-M   'P 1'
#
loop_
_entity.id
_entity.type
_entity.pdbx_description
1 polymer ?
#
loop_
_entity_poly.entity_id
_entity_poly.type
_entity_poly.pdbx_seq_one_letter_code
_entity_poly.pdbx_strand_id
1 'polypeptide(L)'
;MVIMSNQVRKATDLPTLSNVSDGDVVLVHSGAGLKKVPVSTLKRTFTTPQSAISVATSNSNGIVRPDNQTTEVSNGVMKAKTATSGQAGVVRPDNSTITVDSSGVLRVNRSALGIPSTPSEVVANKLINQNGNQHMKYWYGSKYQYDALSTRDPNTIYDVYE
;
A
#
# COMPACT_ATOMS: atom_id res chain seq x y z
N MET A 1 -1.14 64.70 38.88
CA MET A 1 -2.19 64.62 37.84
C MET A 1 -1.77 63.55 36.84
N VAL A 2 -2.45 62.40 36.80
CA VAL A 2 -2.19 61.36 35.79
C VAL A 2 -3.12 61.66 34.62
N ILE A 3 -2.57 62.03 33.47
CA ILE A 3 -3.34 62.25 32.24
C ILE A 3 -3.53 60.88 31.60
N MET A 4 -4.71 60.28 31.76
CA MET A 4 -5.08 59.08 31.03
C MET A 4 -5.68 59.48 29.67
N SER A 5 -4.99 59.13 28.59
CA SER A 5 -5.46 59.33 27.22
C SER A 5 -6.61 58.37 26.91
N ASN A 6 -7.78 58.89 26.53
CA ASN A 6 -8.97 58.10 26.23
C ASN A 6 -9.16 57.85 24.71
N GLN A 7 -8.05 57.64 23.99
CA GLN A 7 -8.08 57.40 22.55
C GLN A 7 -8.72 56.04 22.26
N VAL A 8 -9.94 56.06 21.72
CA VAL A 8 -10.64 54.86 21.26
C VAL A 8 -10.31 54.64 19.78
N ARG A 9 -9.71 53.50 19.44
CA ARG A 9 -9.48 53.07 18.05
C ARG A 9 -10.57 52.09 17.62
N LYS A 10 -10.92 52.07 16.33
CA LYS A 10 -11.78 51.01 15.79
C LYS A 10 -11.05 49.67 15.90
N ALA A 11 -11.80 48.57 16.04
CA ALA A 11 -11.23 47.22 16.15
C ALA A 11 -10.31 46.86 14.97
N THR A 12 -10.64 47.34 13.77
CA THR A 12 -9.83 47.15 12.54
C THR A 12 -8.49 47.88 12.55
N ASP A 13 -8.35 48.89 13.40
CA ASP A 13 -7.17 49.74 13.49
C ASP A 13 -6.27 49.33 14.66
N LEU A 14 -6.62 48.25 15.38
CA LEU A 14 -5.74 47.64 16.37
C LEU A 14 -4.60 46.90 15.66
N PRO A 15 -3.36 46.98 16.20
CA PRO A 15 -2.26 46.20 15.66
C PRO A 15 -2.60 44.71 15.72
N THR A 16 -2.30 43.97 14.65
CA THR A 16 -2.38 42.51 14.66
C THR A 16 -1.40 41.97 15.70
N LEU A 17 -1.70 40.81 16.29
CA LEU A 17 -0.90 40.22 17.37
C LEU A 17 0.59 40.02 16.98
N SER A 18 0.88 39.83 15.69
CA SER A 18 2.25 39.74 15.13
C SER A 18 3.07 41.03 15.30
N ASN A 19 2.41 42.19 15.39
CA ASN A 19 3.03 43.52 15.37
C ASN A 19 3.18 44.13 16.77
N VAL A 20 2.88 43.38 17.82
CA VAL A 20 2.99 43.80 19.23
C VAL A 20 4.19 43.09 19.86
N SER A 21 4.97 43.77 20.70
CA SER A 21 6.19 43.18 21.28
C SER A 21 5.86 42.11 22.32
N ASP A 22 6.73 41.12 22.47
CA ASP A 22 6.51 40.01 23.43
C ASP A 22 6.43 40.46 24.90
N GLY A 23 7.10 41.58 25.21
CA GLY A 23 7.09 42.22 26.51
C GLY A 23 5.87 43.13 26.77
N ASP A 24 5.05 43.39 25.75
CA ASP A 24 3.84 44.19 25.93
C ASP A 24 2.78 43.40 26.71
N VAL A 25 1.82 44.13 27.28
CA VAL A 25 0.76 43.55 28.13
C VAL A 25 -0.61 43.87 27.56
N VAL A 26 -1.47 42.86 27.51
CA VAL A 26 -2.91 43.03 27.28
C VAL A 26 -3.68 42.80 28.57
N LEU A 27 -4.86 43.42 28.68
CA LEU A 27 -5.80 43.13 29.75
C LEU A 27 -6.85 42.14 29.24
N VAL A 28 -6.93 40.98 29.90
CA VAL A 28 -7.93 39.95 29.60
C VAL A 28 -8.93 39.91 30.74
N HIS A 29 -10.23 39.95 30.43
CA HIS A 29 -11.28 39.75 31.42
C HIS A 29 -11.46 38.25 31.69
N SER A 30 -11.30 37.82 32.94
CA SER A 30 -11.33 36.41 33.34
C SER A 30 -12.64 35.96 34.00
N GLY A 31 -13.70 36.78 33.93
CA GLY A 31 -14.96 36.55 34.66
C GLY A 31 -14.93 37.09 36.09
N ALA A 32 -13.77 37.00 36.76
CA ALA A 32 -13.52 37.58 38.09
C ALA A 32 -12.85 38.97 38.05
N GLY A 33 -12.71 39.57 36.86
CA GLY A 33 -12.07 40.86 36.64
C GLY A 33 -10.92 40.81 35.62
N LEU A 34 -10.23 41.94 35.49
CA LEU A 34 -9.16 42.16 34.52
C LEU A 34 -7.82 41.61 35.02
N LYS A 35 -7.16 40.80 34.18
CA LYS A 35 -5.81 40.28 34.41
C LYS A 35 -4.86 40.84 33.36
N LYS A 36 -3.66 41.24 33.80
CA LYS A 36 -2.54 41.57 32.93
C LYS A 36 -1.93 40.29 32.40
N VAL A 37 -1.89 40.14 31.07
CA VAL A 37 -1.30 38.98 30.41
C VAL A 37 -0.25 39.46 29.43
N PRO A 38 1.01 38.98 29.51
CA PRO A 38 2.03 39.28 28.52
C PRO A 38 1.62 38.79 27.13
N VAL A 39 1.92 39.59 26.10
CA VAL A 39 1.60 39.28 24.71
C VAL A 39 2.29 37.99 24.25
N SER A 40 3.48 37.67 24.76
CA SER A 40 4.16 36.38 24.53
C SER A 40 3.31 35.16 24.92
N THR A 41 2.46 35.26 25.95
CA THR A 41 1.55 34.17 26.37
C THR A 41 0.38 34.01 25.42
N LEU A 42 -0.19 35.12 24.93
CA LEU A 42 -1.22 35.08 23.90
C LEU A 42 -0.65 34.59 22.57
N LYS A 43 0.51 35.10 22.15
CA LYS A 43 1.21 34.60 20.97
C LYS A 43 1.44 33.11 21.08
N ARG A 44 1.96 32.57 22.17
CA ARG A 44 2.09 31.12 22.33
C ARG A 44 0.76 30.35 22.22
N THR A 45 -0.36 30.96 22.60
CA THR A 45 -1.69 30.33 22.55
C THR A 45 -2.33 30.43 21.16
N PHE A 46 -2.04 31.49 20.39
CA PHE A 46 -2.68 31.80 19.10
C PHE A 46 -1.75 31.71 17.87
N THR A 47 -0.43 31.72 18.07
CA THR A 47 0.62 31.53 17.04
C THR A 47 1.09 30.09 16.95
N THR A 48 0.59 29.20 17.81
CA THR A 48 0.61 27.78 17.49
C THR A 48 -0.57 27.49 16.55
N PRO A 49 -0.39 27.35 15.22
CA PRO A 49 -0.80 26.06 14.71
C PRO A 49 0.04 25.03 15.49
N GLN A 50 -0.47 23.83 15.79
CA GLN A 50 0.45 22.70 15.92
C GLN A 50 1.39 22.77 17.16
N SER A 51 0.82 22.49 18.34
CA SER A 51 1.59 21.89 19.46
C SER A 51 2.48 20.81 18.87
N ALA A 52 3.81 21.00 18.88
CA ALA A 52 4.84 20.25 18.15
C ALA A 52 4.38 18.92 17.53
N ILE A 53 3.64 18.95 16.41
CA ILE A 53 3.34 17.71 15.68
C ILE A 53 4.62 17.36 14.94
N SER A 54 5.37 16.43 15.51
CA SER A 54 6.49 15.80 14.83
C SER A 54 5.95 14.98 13.68
N VAL A 55 6.73 14.87 12.60
CA VAL A 55 6.50 13.82 11.61
C VAL A 55 6.79 12.49 12.31
N ALA A 56 5.89 11.52 12.18
CA ALA A 56 6.10 10.19 12.74
C ALA A 56 7.39 9.57 12.17
N THR A 57 8.12 8.86 13.02
CA THR A 57 9.23 8.00 12.59
C THR A 57 8.89 6.55 12.90
N SER A 58 9.74 5.61 12.50
CA SER A 58 9.56 4.19 12.88
C SER A 58 9.60 3.94 14.40
N ASN A 59 10.11 4.90 15.17
CA ASN A 59 10.31 4.76 16.61
C ASN A 59 9.64 5.87 17.45
N SER A 60 8.91 6.79 16.83
CA SER A 60 8.25 7.90 17.53
C SER A 60 6.93 8.28 16.89
N ASN A 61 5.90 8.43 17.72
CA ASN A 61 4.56 8.84 17.29
C ASN A 61 4.59 10.28 16.72
N GLY A 62 3.70 10.56 15.76
CA GLY A 62 3.59 11.85 15.11
C GLY A 62 2.51 11.86 14.03
N ILE A 63 2.47 12.92 13.22
CA ILE A 63 1.63 12.96 12.01
C ILE A 63 2.37 12.32 10.83
N VAL A 64 1.65 11.61 9.97
CA VAL A 64 2.19 11.06 8.73
C VAL A 64 1.82 11.96 7.56
N ARG A 65 2.81 12.35 6.76
CA ARG A 65 2.59 13.08 5.51
C ARG A 65 2.68 12.10 4.34
N PRO A 66 1.64 11.95 3.50
CA PRO A 66 1.73 11.16 2.28
C PRO A 66 2.85 11.65 1.36
N ASP A 67 3.53 10.70 0.74
CA ASP A 67 4.74 10.93 -0.08
C ASP A 67 4.41 11.35 -1.52
N ASN A 68 3.14 11.31 -1.92
CA ASN A 68 2.65 11.46 -3.30
C ASN A 68 3.23 10.45 -4.30
N GLN A 69 3.92 9.42 -3.82
CA GLN A 69 4.54 8.36 -4.64
C GLN A 69 3.82 7.04 -4.44
N THR A 70 3.66 6.61 -3.19
CA THR A 70 2.93 5.40 -2.81
C THR A 70 1.58 5.73 -2.17
N THR A 71 1.49 6.87 -1.49
CA THR A 71 0.28 7.38 -0.83
C THR A 71 0.02 8.83 -1.22
N GLU A 72 -1.23 9.25 -1.30
CA GLU A 72 -1.63 10.62 -1.64
C GLU A 72 -2.83 11.08 -0.80
N VAL A 73 -3.05 12.39 -0.75
CA VAL A 73 -4.29 12.97 -0.21
C VAL A 73 -5.13 13.47 -1.37
N SER A 74 -6.37 12.99 -1.47
CA SER A 74 -7.33 13.41 -2.49
C SER A 74 -8.66 13.71 -1.81
N ASN A 75 -9.14 14.96 -1.93
CA ASN A 75 -10.35 15.46 -1.26
C ASN A 75 -10.36 15.23 0.26
N GLY A 76 -9.21 15.43 0.92
CA GLY A 76 -9.08 15.26 2.37
C GLY A 76 -8.97 13.81 2.86
N VAL A 77 -8.94 12.83 1.95
CA VAL A 77 -8.82 11.40 2.29
C VAL A 77 -7.43 10.88 1.88
N MET A 78 -6.79 10.12 2.76
CA MET A 78 -5.57 9.37 2.45
C MET A 78 -5.89 8.18 1.52
N LYS A 79 -5.17 8.07 0.42
CA LYS A 79 -5.29 6.98 -0.56
C LYS A 79 -3.93 6.35 -0.82
N ALA A 80 -3.91 5.05 -1.13
CA ALA A 80 -2.74 4.40 -1.72
C ALA A 80 -2.89 4.38 -3.25
N LYS A 81 -1.79 4.57 -3.98
CA LYS A 81 -1.80 4.50 -5.45
C LYS A 81 -1.82 3.05 -5.92
N THR A 82 -2.45 2.79 -7.06
CA THR A 82 -2.41 1.47 -7.70
C THR A 82 -1.01 1.20 -8.25
N ALA A 83 -0.48 0.01 -7.99
CA ALA A 83 0.82 -0.41 -8.50
C ALA A 83 0.82 -0.52 -10.03
N THR A 84 1.98 -0.27 -10.64
CA THR A 84 2.28 -0.58 -12.05
C THR A 84 3.55 -1.44 -12.12
N SER A 85 3.93 -1.92 -13.30
CA SER A 85 5.19 -2.66 -13.48
C SER A 85 6.44 -1.86 -13.12
N GLY A 86 6.35 -0.52 -13.10
CA GLY A 86 7.46 0.38 -12.77
C GLY A 86 7.29 1.18 -11.47
N GLN A 87 6.16 1.06 -10.77
CA GLN A 87 5.86 1.85 -9.57
C GLN A 87 5.18 1.02 -8.49
N ALA A 88 5.69 1.11 -7.27
CA ALA A 88 5.10 0.48 -6.10
C ALA A 88 3.73 1.10 -5.76
N GLY A 89 2.83 0.28 -5.22
CA GLY A 89 1.47 0.67 -4.84
C GLY A 89 0.66 -0.52 -4.34
N VAL A 90 -0.65 -0.36 -4.20
CA VAL A 90 -1.58 -1.46 -3.92
C VAL A 90 -1.95 -2.18 -5.21
N VAL A 91 -2.00 -3.51 -5.17
CA VAL A 91 -2.44 -4.33 -6.31
C VAL A 91 -3.93 -4.62 -6.15
N ARG A 92 -4.69 -4.44 -7.24
CA ARG A 92 -6.10 -4.87 -7.32
C ARG A 92 -6.19 -6.17 -8.12
N PRO A 93 -6.61 -7.30 -7.53
CA PRO A 93 -6.86 -8.55 -8.25
C PRO A 93 -7.91 -8.36 -9.35
N ASP A 94 -7.72 -9.00 -10.49
CA ASP A 94 -8.55 -8.85 -11.69
C ASP A 94 -9.58 -9.97 -11.86
N ASN A 95 -9.55 -10.98 -10.99
CA ASN A 95 -10.32 -12.22 -11.07
C ASN A 95 -10.11 -13.06 -12.34
N SER A 96 -9.18 -12.67 -13.21
CA SER A 96 -8.84 -13.36 -14.45
C SER A 96 -7.51 -14.07 -14.30
N THR A 97 -6.46 -13.34 -13.94
CA THR A 97 -5.09 -13.85 -13.75
C THR A 97 -4.75 -14.01 -12.26
N ILE A 98 -5.26 -13.12 -11.42
CA ILE A 98 -5.08 -13.12 -9.96
C ILE A 98 -6.44 -12.97 -9.28
N THR A 99 -6.72 -13.84 -8.33
CA THR A 99 -7.95 -13.86 -7.52
C THR A 99 -7.64 -13.65 -6.05
N VAL A 100 -8.69 -13.41 -5.25
CA VAL A 100 -8.65 -13.44 -3.78
C VAL A 100 -9.53 -14.57 -3.31
N ASP A 101 -9.01 -15.46 -2.46
CA ASP A 101 -9.84 -16.52 -1.86
C ASP A 101 -10.69 -16.01 -0.68
N SER A 102 -11.55 -16.85 -0.12
CA SER A 102 -12.43 -16.49 0.99
C SER A 102 -11.70 -16.06 2.28
N SER A 103 -10.40 -16.34 2.39
CA SER A 103 -9.56 -15.93 3.53
C SER A 103 -8.79 -14.63 3.29
N GLY A 104 -8.98 -14.00 2.11
CA GLY A 104 -8.28 -12.77 1.74
C GLY A 104 -6.89 -13.01 1.14
N VAL A 105 -6.53 -14.25 0.79
CA VAL A 105 -5.21 -14.57 0.22
C VAL A 105 -5.22 -14.38 -1.30
N LEU A 106 -4.20 -13.71 -1.81
CA LEU A 106 -3.95 -13.57 -3.25
C LEU A 106 -3.55 -14.92 -3.85
N ARG A 107 -4.20 -15.31 -4.95
CA ARG A 107 -3.89 -16.53 -5.69
C ARG A 107 -3.79 -16.28 -7.17
N VAL A 108 -2.96 -17.08 -7.84
CA VAL A 108 -2.93 -17.14 -9.30
C VAL A 108 -4.11 -17.99 -9.79
N ASN A 109 -4.87 -17.49 -10.76
CA ASN A 109 -5.87 -18.27 -11.45
C ASN A 109 -5.21 -19.20 -12.47
N ARG A 110 -4.71 -20.33 -11.98
CA ARG A 110 -3.97 -21.31 -12.79
C ARG A 110 -4.78 -21.83 -13.97
N SER A 111 -6.08 -22.04 -13.78
CA SER A 111 -6.97 -22.54 -14.83
C SER A 111 -7.10 -21.53 -15.98
N ALA A 112 -7.30 -20.25 -15.69
CA ALA A 112 -7.43 -19.22 -16.72
C ALA A 112 -6.10 -18.97 -17.47
N LEU A 113 -4.96 -19.22 -16.82
CA LEU A 113 -3.64 -19.07 -17.41
C LEU A 113 -3.11 -20.36 -18.08
N GLY A 114 -3.90 -21.44 -18.09
CA GLY A 114 -3.46 -22.74 -18.62
C GLY A 114 -2.27 -23.34 -17.88
N ILE A 115 -2.01 -22.90 -16.63
CA ILE A 115 -0.94 -23.42 -15.79
C ILE A 115 -1.43 -24.73 -15.19
N PRO A 116 -0.78 -25.87 -15.48
CA PRO A 116 -1.28 -27.15 -15.01
C PRO A 116 -1.28 -27.25 -13.49
N SER A 117 -2.26 -27.98 -12.97
CA SER A 117 -2.51 -28.13 -11.53
C SER A 117 -1.59 -29.19 -10.91
N THR A 118 -1.10 -30.12 -11.72
CA THR A 118 -0.14 -31.16 -11.33
C THR A 118 1.04 -31.22 -12.30
N PRO A 119 2.23 -31.65 -11.85
CA PRO A 119 3.35 -31.93 -12.76
C PRO A 119 2.99 -32.95 -13.84
N SER A 120 2.07 -33.88 -13.56
CA SER A 120 1.69 -34.96 -14.46
C SER A 120 1.00 -34.48 -15.74
N GLU A 121 0.24 -33.37 -15.67
CA GLU A 121 -0.38 -32.73 -16.83
C GLU A 121 0.65 -32.10 -17.78
N VAL A 122 1.84 -31.72 -17.27
CA VAL A 122 2.95 -31.17 -18.07
C VAL A 122 3.82 -32.27 -18.68
N VAL A 123 3.90 -33.44 -18.03
CA VAL A 123 4.83 -34.51 -18.42
C VAL A 123 4.20 -35.49 -19.42
N ALA A 124 2.89 -35.71 -19.37
CA ALA A 124 2.23 -36.72 -20.21
C ALA A 124 2.33 -36.48 -21.74
N ASN A 125 2.66 -35.26 -22.18
CA ASN A 125 2.61 -34.88 -23.60
C ASN A 125 3.89 -34.20 -24.13
N LYS A 126 5.06 -34.32 -23.47
CA LYS A 126 6.28 -33.62 -23.92
C LYS A 126 6.97 -34.26 -25.12
N LEU A 127 6.76 -35.56 -25.34
CA LEU A 127 7.37 -36.29 -26.43
C LEU A 127 6.30 -36.53 -27.49
N ILE A 128 6.53 -36.00 -28.68
CA ILE A 128 5.63 -36.14 -29.84
C ILE A 128 6.32 -37.02 -30.86
N ASN A 129 5.60 -38.01 -31.38
CA ASN A 129 6.02 -38.76 -32.55
C ASN A 129 6.02 -37.84 -33.77
N GLN A 130 7.19 -37.58 -34.35
CA GLN A 130 7.31 -36.76 -35.56
C GLN A 130 6.63 -37.41 -36.78
N ASN A 131 6.45 -38.73 -36.76
CA ASN A 131 5.70 -39.48 -37.75
C ASN A 131 4.22 -39.59 -37.34
N GLY A 132 3.48 -38.48 -37.43
CA GLY A 132 2.03 -38.45 -37.20
C GLY A 132 1.55 -37.49 -36.11
N ASN A 133 2.46 -36.74 -35.46
CA ASN A 133 2.16 -35.76 -34.41
C ASN A 133 1.32 -36.32 -33.24
N GLN A 134 1.50 -37.60 -32.94
CA GLN A 134 0.82 -38.26 -31.81
C GLN A 134 1.67 -38.20 -30.54
N HIS A 135 1.04 -38.14 -29.38
CA HIS A 135 1.75 -38.13 -28.10
C HIS A 135 2.40 -39.49 -27.83
N MET A 136 3.64 -39.47 -27.35
CA MET A 136 4.34 -40.68 -26.92
C MET A 136 3.96 -41.04 -25.49
N LYS A 137 3.66 -42.32 -25.26
CA LYS A 137 3.50 -42.93 -23.94
C LYS A 137 4.85 -43.44 -23.43
N TYR A 138 4.95 -43.65 -22.12
CA TYR A 138 6.10 -44.33 -21.50
C TYR A 138 5.63 -45.64 -20.87
N TRP A 139 6.35 -46.72 -21.16
CA TRP A 139 6.14 -48.05 -20.57
C TRP A 139 7.45 -48.53 -19.96
N TYR A 140 7.38 -49.10 -18.77
CA TYR A 140 8.52 -49.68 -18.07
C TYR A 140 8.19 -51.10 -17.61
N GLY A 141 9.08 -52.05 -17.88
CA GLY A 141 8.89 -53.46 -17.52
C GLY A 141 10.06 -54.35 -17.91
N SER A 142 9.99 -55.62 -17.49
CA SER A 142 11.07 -56.59 -17.78
C SER A 142 11.06 -57.04 -19.23
N LYS A 143 12.18 -57.59 -19.69
CA LYS A 143 12.30 -58.20 -21.02
C LYS A 143 11.25 -59.28 -21.27
N TYR A 144 10.95 -60.11 -20.26
CA TYR A 144 9.88 -61.11 -20.35
C TYR A 144 8.51 -60.47 -20.62
N GLN A 145 8.18 -59.39 -19.90
CA GLN A 145 6.92 -58.68 -20.07
C GLN A 145 6.83 -57.99 -21.44
N TYR A 146 7.93 -57.40 -21.91
CA TYR A 146 8.01 -56.76 -23.22
C TYR A 146 7.85 -57.77 -24.36
N ASP A 147 8.52 -58.91 -24.27
CA ASP A 147 8.46 -59.97 -25.29
C ASP A 147 7.10 -60.68 -25.30
N ALA A 148 6.35 -60.66 -24.19
CA ALA A 148 4.99 -61.19 -24.09
C ALA A 148 3.90 -60.28 -24.73
N LEU A 149 4.24 -59.04 -25.12
CA LEU A 149 3.29 -58.13 -25.76
C LEU A 149 2.93 -58.64 -27.17
N SER A 150 1.64 -58.90 -27.39
CA SER A 150 1.13 -59.35 -28.70
C SER A 150 1.24 -58.28 -29.80
N THR A 151 1.30 -57.01 -29.42
CA THR A 151 1.40 -55.87 -30.35
C THR A 151 2.13 -54.73 -29.68
N ARG A 152 3.03 -54.06 -30.42
CA ARG A 152 3.80 -52.91 -29.93
C ARG A 152 3.16 -51.63 -30.47
N ASP A 153 2.69 -50.77 -29.57
CA ASP A 153 2.19 -49.43 -29.91
C ASP A 153 3.36 -48.57 -30.42
N PRO A 154 3.33 -48.08 -31.69
CA PRO A 154 4.37 -47.22 -32.24
C PRO A 154 4.55 -45.89 -31.50
N ASN A 155 3.55 -45.47 -30.71
CA ASN A 155 3.59 -44.25 -29.92
C ASN A 155 3.93 -44.53 -28.45
N THR A 156 4.74 -45.54 -28.17
CA THR A 156 5.20 -45.87 -26.80
C THR A 156 6.72 -46.04 -26.78
N ILE A 157 7.38 -45.35 -25.84
CA ILE A 157 8.77 -45.57 -25.48
C ILE A 157 8.79 -46.71 -24.45
N TYR A 158 9.41 -47.82 -24.81
CA TYR A 158 9.58 -48.97 -23.94
C TYR A 158 10.95 -48.91 -23.28
N ASP A 159 10.96 -48.70 -21.96
CA ASP A 159 12.14 -48.79 -21.11
C ASP A 159 12.19 -50.20 -20.51
N VAL A 160 12.99 -51.06 -21.13
CA VAL A 160 13.01 -52.50 -20.85
C VAL A 160 14.26 -52.84 -20.05
N TYR A 161 14.07 -53.45 -18.88
CA TYR A 161 15.18 -53.98 -18.08
C TYR A 161 15.33 -55.51 -18.25
N GLU A 162 16.55 -56.01 -18.06
CA GLU A 162 16.88 -57.46 -18.12
C GLU A 162 16.17 -58.27 -17.03
#